data_AF-A0A1G5E751-F1
#
_entry.id   AF-A0A1G5E751-F1
#
_cell.length_a   1.000
_cell.length_b   1.000
_cell.length_c   1.000
_cell.angle_alpha   90.00
_cell.angle_beta   90.00
_cell.angle_gamma   90.00
#
_symmetry.space_group_name_H-M   'P 1'
#
loop_
_entity.id
_entity.type
_entity.pdbx_description
1 polymer ?
#
loop_
_entity_poly.entity_id
_entity_poly.type
_entity_poly.pdbx_seq_one_letter_code
_entity_poly.pdbx_strand_id
1 'polypeptide(L)'
;MLDGLFNQDAYKKMWPIIDFYSAFRWNGATTIEAHCVENGTNYTSLNRRFSHTIGLSPKKFERLIKFRKSLCNLIDSDESLTAISIDSGYFDQAHFIREFKLFIDQTPKTYLDLIKTADKQSQIINYNFRIFR
;
A
#
# COMPACT_ATOMS: atom_id res chain seq x y z
N MET A 1 30.89 -3.17 -9.50
CA MET A 1 31.17 -1.74 -9.32
C MET A 1 29.84 -0.98 -9.39
N LEU A 2 28.99 -1.13 -8.37
CA LEU A 2 27.71 -0.39 -8.20
C LEU A 2 27.80 0.57 -7.00
N ASP A 3 28.96 0.66 -6.35
CA ASP A 3 29.18 1.40 -5.10
C ASP A 3 29.02 2.92 -5.24
N GLY A 4 28.86 3.44 -6.47
CA GLY A 4 28.60 4.85 -6.76
C GLY A 4 27.13 5.21 -7.05
N LEU A 5 26.21 4.24 -7.13
CA LEU A 5 24.78 4.51 -7.36
C LEU A 5 24.00 4.78 -6.07
N PHE A 6 24.55 4.37 -4.92
CA PHE A 6 23.97 4.67 -3.62
C PHE A 6 24.46 6.01 -3.09
N ASN A 7 23.69 7.05 -3.37
CA ASN A 7 23.83 8.32 -2.66
C ASN A 7 23.37 8.13 -1.20
N GLN A 8 24.32 8.07 -0.26
CA GLN A 8 24.05 7.87 1.17
C GLN A 8 23.12 8.94 1.75
N ASP A 9 23.17 10.17 1.25
CA ASP A 9 22.31 11.25 1.71
C ASP A 9 20.88 11.08 1.19
N ALA A 10 20.72 10.62 -0.05
CA ALA A 10 19.41 10.26 -0.60
C ALA A 10 18.79 9.08 0.17
N TYR A 11 19.60 8.08 0.50
CA TYR A 11 19.16 6.94 1.33
C TYR A 11 18.70 7.40 2.71
N LYS A 12 19.48 8.21 3.42
CA LYS A 12 19.09 8.78 4.73
C LYS A 12 17.78 9.58 4.66
N LYS A 13 17.56 10.34 3.57
CA LYS A 13 16.31 11.08 3.34
C LYS A 13 15.11 10.15 3.11
N MET A 14 15.32 9.05 2.41
CA MET A 14 14.27 8.07 2.06
C MET A 14 14.01 7.07 3.20
N TRP A 15 14.97 6.84 4.08
CA TRP A 15 14.89 5.82 5.14
C TRP A 15 13.58 5.88 5.94
N PRO A 16 13.07 7.04 6.39
CA PRO A 16 11.81 7.08 7.14
C PRO A 16 10.59 6.67 6.32
N ILE A 17 10.63 6.81 4.99
CA ILE A 17 9.58 6.34 4.09
C ILE A 17 9.67 4.82 3.92
N ILE A 18 10.90 4.29 3.79
CA ILE A 18 11.17 2.85 3.67
C ILE A 18 10.81 2.11 4.96
N ASP A 19 11.19 2.68 6.10
CA ASP A 19 10.89 2.14 7.43
C ASP A 19 9.38 2.12 7.66
N PHE A 20 8.68 3.24 7.40
CA PHE A 20 7.22 3.30 7.43
C PHE A 20 6.59 2.27 6.50
N TYR A 21 7.07 2.17 5.24
CA TYR A 21 6.55 1.19 4.30
C TYR A 21 6.69 -0.25 4.81
N SER A 22 7.84 -0.58 5.40
CA SER A 22 8.13 -1.89 5.94
C SER A 22 7.23 -2.22 7.13
N ALA A 23 7.07 -1.26 8.05
CA ALA A 23 6.18 -1.40 9.20
C ALA A 23 4.72 -1.62 8.76
N PHE A 24 4.18 -0.79 7.88
CA PHE A 24 2.76 -0.87 7.50
C PHE A 24 2.43 -1.96 6.48
N ARG A 25 3.41 -2.45 5.71
CA ARG A 25 3.21 -3.56 4.77
C ARG A 25 3.17 -4.91 5.49
N TRP A 26 4.08 -5.12 6.44
CA TRP A 26 4.28 -6.42 7.08
C TRP A 26 3.66 -6.51 8.48
N ASN A 27 3.62 -5.43 9.26
CA ASN A 27 3.00 -5.40 10.58
C ASN A 27 1.57 -4.85 10.48
N GLY A 28 0.60 -5.75 10.26
CA GLY A 28 -0.80 -5.41 9.98
C GLY A 28 -1.57 -4.68 11.09
N ALA A 29 -0.99 -4.48 12.27
CA ALA A 29 -1.66 -3.91 13.44
C ALA A 29 -1.01 -2.64 14.02
N THR A 30 0.01 -2.06 13.36
CA THR A 30 0.62 -0.81 13.85
C THR A 30 -0.21 0.43 13.49
N THR A 31 -0.27 1.40 14.39
CA THR A 31 -0.87 2.72 14.14
C THR A 31 0.22 3.75 13.83
N ILE A 32 -0.15 4.86 13.16
CA ILE A 32 0.82 5.93 12.88
C ILE A 32 1.35 6.52 14.18
N GLU A 33 0.50 6.59 15.20
CA GLU A 33 0.83 7.06 16.54
C GLU A 33 1.86 6.14 17.21
N ALA A 34 1.65 4.82 17.18
CA ALA A 34 2.58 3.84 17.72
C ALA A 34 3.93 3.90 16.99
N HIS A 35 3.91 3.94 15.65
CA HIS A 35 5.10 4.09 14.84
C HIS A 35 5.88 5.37 15.14
N CYS A 36 5.18 6.48 15.43
CA CYS A 36 5.83 7.73 15.85
C CYS A 36 6.54 7.58 17.19
N VAL A 37 5.91 6.93 18.17
CA VAL A 37 6.49 6.68 19.49
C VAL A 37 7.73 5.79 19.39
N GLU A 38 7.65 4.68 18.64
CA GLU A 38 8.79 3.76 18.41
C GLU A 38 9.99 4.47 17.77
N ASN A 39 9.74 5.44 16.89
CA ASN A 39 10.77 6.20 16.18
C ASN A 39 11.17 7.52 16.86
N GLY A 40 10.68 7.80 18.07
CA GLY A 40 10.98 9.03 18.80
C GLY A 40 10.57 10.32 18.04
N THR A 41 9.51 10.26 17.23
CA THR A 41 8.98 11.38 16.44
C THR A 41 7.52 11.68 16.81
N ASN A 42 6.94 12.70 16.19
CA ASN A 42 5.51 13.01 16.26
C ASN A 42 4.91 13.10 14.86
N TYR A 43 3.57 13.08 14.79
CA TYR A 43 2.84 13.11 13.53
C TYR A 43 3.17 14.35 12.67
N THR A 44 3.33 15.52 13.28
CA THR A 44 3.66 16.76 12.57
C THR A 44 5.02 16.68 11.87
N SER A 45 6.04 16.21 12.59
CA SER A 45 7.39 15.98 12.06
C SER A 45 7.41 14.91 10.97
N LEU A 46 6.69 13.80 11.20
CA LEU A 46 6.56 12.73 10.21
C LEU A 46 5.86 13.24 8.94
N ASN A 47 4.76 13.97 9.09
CA ASN A 47 3.99 14.52 7.97
C ASN A 47 4.79 15.52 7.14
N ARG A 48 5.54 16.42 7.79
CA ARG A 48 6.45 17.34 7.09
C ARG A 48 7.50 16.57 6.30
N ARG A 49 8.08 15.52 6.87
CA ARG A 49 9.09 14.70 6.19
C ARG A 49 8.50 13.98 4.98
N PHE A 50 7.35 13.33 5.15
CA PHE A 50 6.60 12.69 4.09
C PHE A 50 6.26 13.64 2.93
N SER A 51 5.75 14.82 3.26
CA SER A 51 5.40 15.84 2.28
C SER A 51 6.63 16.34 1.50
N HIS A 52 7.77 16.50 2.19
CA HIS A 52 9.01 16.94 1.55
C HIS A 52 9.67 15.85 0.69
N THR A 53 9.63 14.59 1.13
CA THR A 53 10.31 13.49 0.44
C THR A 53 9.50 12.92 -0.73
N ILE A 54 8.18 12.74 -0.56
CA ILE A 54 7.33 12.06 -1.56
C ILE A 54 6.04 12.82 -1.93
N GLY A 55 5.81 14.02 -1.38
CA GLY A 55 4.63 14.83 -1.70
C GLY A 55 3.30 14.29 -1.17
N LEU A 56 3.31 13.28 -0.29
CA LEU A 56 2.12 12.68 0.30
C LEU A 56 2.15 12.82 1.82
N SER A 57 0.99 12.69 2.47
CA SER A 57 0.94 12.53 3.93
C SER A 57 1.13 11.06 4.32
N PRO A 58 1.58 10.75 5.55
CA PRO A 58 1.68 9.39 6.05
C PRO A 58 0.36 8.64 5.95
N LYS A 59 -0.76 9.32 6.23
CA LYS A 59 -2.10 8.74 6.14
C LYS A 59 -2.51 8.37 4.71
N LYS A 60 -2.19 9.22 3.72
CA LYS A 60 -2.44 8.90 2.30
C LYS A 60 -1.59 7.71 1.86
N PHE A 61 -0.35 7.65 2.32
CA PHE A 61 0.55 6.55 2.00
C PHE A 61 0.10 5.23 2.65
N GLU A 62 -0.33 5.24 3.91
CA GLU A 62 -0.96 4.09 4.57
C GLU A 62 -2.13 3.54 3.75
N ARG A 63 -3.06 4.41 3.32
CA ARG A 63 -4.20 4.02 2.48
C ARG A 63 -3.76 3.38 1.17
N LEU A 64 -2.71 3.91 0.54
CA LEU A 64 -2.14 3.35 -0.70
C LEU A 64 -1.53 1.96 -0.47
N ILE A 65 -0.86 1.73 0.67
CA ILE A 65 -0.32 0.41 1.04
C ILE A 65 -1.45 -0.61 1.18
N LYS A 66 -2.51 -0.27 1.94
CA LYS A 66 -3.69 -1.14 2.14
C LYS A 66 -4.40 -1.44 0.82
N PHE A 67 -4.56 -0.42 -0.02
CA PHE A 67 -5.15 -0.57 -1.35
C PHE A 67 -4.32 -1.51 -2.22
N ARG A 68 -2.99 -1.33 -2.29
CA ARG A 68 -2.12 -2.22 -3.06
C ARG A 68 -2.16 -3.65 -2.53
N LYS A 69 -2.17 -3.85 -1.21
CA LYS A 69 -2.25 -5.19 -0.61
C LYS A 69 -3.56 -5.88 -0.96
N SER A 70 -4.69 -5.19 -0.79
CA SER A 70 -6.00 -5.75 -1.15
C SER A 70 -6.16 -6.01 -2.63
N LEU A 71 -5.60 -5.16 -3.50
CA LEU A 71 -5.61 -5.37 -4.94
C LEU A 71 -4.84 -6.65 -5.31
N CYS A 72 -3.64 -6.85 -4.75
CA CYS A 72 -2.87 -8.07 -4.99
C CYS A 72 -3.63 -9.31 -4.50
N ASN A 73 -4.15 -9.28 -3.27
CA ASN A 73 -4.90 -10.42 -2.73
C ASN A 73 -6.17 -10.72 -3.56
N LEU A 74 -6.89 -9.69 -4.00
CA LEU A 74 -8.08 -9.85 -4.83
C LEU A 74 -7.80 -10.52 -6.19
N ILE A 75 -6.60 -10.28 -6.76
CA ILE A 75 -6.21 -10.83 -8.07
C ILE A 75 -5.56 -12.22 -7.93
N ASP A 76 -4.74 -12.40 -6.89
CA ASP A 76 -3.87 -13.58 -6.73
C ASP A 76 -4.50 -14.68 -5.86
N SER A 77 -5.64 -14.45 -5.20
CA SER A 77 -6.32 -15.43 -4.34
C SER A 77 -7.82 -15.56 -4.63
N ASP A 78 -8.41 -16.69 -4.23
CA ASP A 78 -9.86 -16.93 -4.21
C ASP A 78 -10.47 -16.62 -2.83
N GLU A 79 -9.80 -15.78 -2.03
CA GLU A 79 -10.26 -15.42 -0.69
C GLU A 79 -11.55 -14.59 -0.72
N SER A 80 -12.35 -14.73 0.34
CA SER A 80 -13.52 -13.87 0.50
C SER A 80 -13.12 -12.40 0.66
N LEU A 81 -13.99 -11.47 0.23
CA LEU A 81 -13.77 -10.02 0.41
C LEU A 81 -13.58 -9.65 1.90
N THR A 82 -14.17 -10.42 2.81
CA THR A 82 -14.00 -10.24 4.27
C THR A 82 -12.58 -10.60 4.70
N ALA A 83 -12.04 -11.73 4.24
CA ALA A 83 -10.67 -12.12 4.53
C ALA A 83 -9.67 -11.11 3.95
N ILE A 84 -9.84 -10.73 2.68
CA ILE A 84 -9.01 -9.71 2.01
C ILE A 84 -9.04 -8.39 2.78
N SER A 85 -10.22 -7.98 3.26
CA SER A 85 -10.39 -6.76 4.06
C SER A 85 -9.53 -6.80 5.32
N ILE A 86 -9.66 -7.88 6.10
CA ILE A 86 -8.95 -8.04 7.38
C ILE A 86 -7.43 -8.09 7.13
N ASP A 87 -6.99 -8.92 6.19
CA ASP A 87 -5.57 -9.10 5.91
C ASP A 87 -4.92 -7.85 5.34
N SER A 88 -5.70 -7.02 4.63
CA SER A 88 -5.24 -5.74 4.09
C SER A 88 -5.29 -4.59 5.10
N GLY A 89 -5.72 -4.83 6.33
CA GLY A 89 -5.74 -3.83 7.41
C GLY A 89 -6.92 -2.86 7.34
N TYR A 90 -8.03 -3.26 6.69
CA TYR A 90 -9.29 -2.54 6.75
C TYR A 90 -10.12 -3.00 7.96
N PHE A 91 -10.80 -2.04 8.57
CA PHE A 91 -11.69 -2.28 9.71
C PHE A 91 -12.77 -3.34 9.42
N ASP A 92 -13.43 -3.24 8.26
CA ASP A 92 -14.44 -4.18 7.81
C ASP A 92 -14.56 -4.17 6.28
N GLN A 93 -15.33 -5.12 5.74
CA GLN A 93 -15.56 -5.26 4.31
C GLN A 93 -16.18 -3.98 3.68
N ALA A 94 -17.03 -3.26 4.42
CA ALA A 94 -17.67 -2.04 3.92
C ALA A 94 -16.67 -0.88 3.79
N HIS A 95 -15.72 -0.76 4.71
CA HIS A 95 -14.59 0.16 4.64
C HIS A 95 -13.67 -0.21 3.46
N PHE A 96 -13.33 -1.49 3.31
CA PHE A 96 -12.58 -1.97 2.15
C PHE A 96 -13.25 -1.59 0.83
N ILE A 97 -14.54 -1.91 0.64
CA ILE A 97 -15.26 -1.61 -0.61
C ILE A 97 -15.29 -0.11 -0.90
N ARG A 98 -15.51 0.73 0.11
CA ARG A 98 -15.52 2.20 -0.05
C ARG A 98 -14.15 2.71 -0.49
N GLU A 99 -13.09 2.28 0.18
CA GLU A 99 -11.72 2.67 -0.17
C GLU A 99 -11.34 2.19 -1.57
N PHE A 100 -11.67 0.94 -1.92
CA PHE A 100 -11.38 0.39 -3.24
C PHE A 100 -12.05 1.19 -4.36
N LYS A 101 -13.34 1.55 -4.19
CA LYS A 101 -14.03 2.45 -5.12
C LYS A 101 -13.36 3.81 -5.22
N LEU A 102 -12.88 4.39 -4.11
CA LEU A 102 -12.19 5.68 -4.15
C LEU A 102 -10.90 5.65 -4.95
N PHE A 103 -10.20 4.51 -5.00
CA PHE A 103 -8.94 4.38 -5.72
C PHE A 103 -9.11 4.08 -7.22
N ILE A 104 -10.12 3.30 -7.61
CA ILE A 104 -10.25 2.83 -9.01
C ILE A 104 -11.65 2.98 -9.61
N ASP A 105 -12.56 3.67 -8.91
CA ASP A 105 -13.96 3.92 -9.31
C ASP A 105 -14.80 2.66 -9.58
N GLN A 106 -14.36 1.51 -9.05
CA GLN A 106 -15.03 0.23 -9.23
C GLN A 106 -15.11 -0.54 -7.91
N THR A 107 -16.12 -1.40 -7.78
CA THR A 107 -16.19 -2.32 -6.63
C THR A 107 -15.15 -3.45 -6.80
N PRO A 108 -14.65 -4.06 -5.71
CA PRO A 108 -13.76 -5.22 -5.82
C PRO A 108 -14.33 -6.33 -6.71
N LYS A 109 -15.63 -6.63 -6.57
CA LYS A 109 -16.31 -7.66 -7.36
C LYS A 109 -16.37 -7.29 -8.85
N THR A 110 -16.80 -6.06 -9.16
CA THR A 110 -16.87 -5.55 -10.52
C THR A 110 -15.50 -5.57 -11.19
N TYR A 111 -14.46 -5.17 -10.45
CA TYR A 111 -13.10 -5.20 -10.94
C TYR A 111 -12.61 -6.62 -11.24
N LEU A 112 -12.91 -7.60 -10.38
CA LEU A 112 -12.58 -9.00 -10.61
C LEU A 112 -13.29 -9.57 -11.86
N ASP A 113 -14.56 -9.23 -12.05
CA ASP A 113 -15.32 -9.64 -13.25
C ASP A 113 -14.75 -9.02 -14.53
N LEU A 114 -14.32 -7.76 -14.47
CA LEU A 114 -13.62 -7.07 -15.57
C LEU A 114 -12.31 -7.77 -15.93
N ILE A 115 -11.47 -8.10 -14.94
CA ILE A 115 -10.22 -8.83 -15.16
C ILE A 115 -10.49 -10.20 -15.78
N LYS A 116 -11.42 -10.97 -15.23
CA LYS A 116 -11.78 -12.31 -15.75
C LYS A 116 -12.28 -12.27 -17.19
N THR A 117 -12.97 -11.19 -17.57
CA THR A 117 -13.44 -10.99 -18.94
C THR A 117 -12.28 -10.63 -19.87
N ALA A 118 -11.39 -9.75 -19.41
CA ALA A 118 -10.28 -9.26 -20.20
C ALA A 118 -9.17 -10.32 -20.38
N ASP A 119 -8.90 -11.14 -19.36
CA ASP A 119 -7.95 -12.28 -19.44
C ASP A 119 -8.37 -13.31 -20.50
N LYS A 120 -9.68 -13.58 -20.62
CA LYS A 120 -10.24 -14.43 -21.69
C LYS A 120 -10.04 -13.86 -23.10
N GLN A 121 -9.91 -12.54 -23.22
CA GLN A 121 -9.81 -11.84 -24.52
C GLN A 121 -8.37 -11.51 -24.91
N SER A 122 -7.44 -11.41 -23.95
CA SER A 122 -6.06 -11.01 -24.18
C SER A 122 -5.21 -11.59 -23.07
N GLN A 123 -4.36 -12.59 -23.37
CA GLN A 123 -3.37 -13.17 -22.44
C GLN A 123 -2.27 -12.18 -21.98
N ILE A 124 -2.57 -10.88 -21.97
CA ILE A 124 -1.65 -9.80 -21.62
C ILE A 124 -2.35 -8.93 -20.58
N ILE A 125 -2.47 -9.47 -19.36
CA ILE A 125 -2.71 -8.61 -18.22
C ILE A 125 -1.68 -8.93 -17.15
N ASN A 126 -0.50 -8.35 -17.33
CA ASN A 126 0.51 -8.24 -16.28
C ASN A 126 0.30 -6.90 -15.56
N TYR A 127 -0.53 -6.89 -14.52
CA TYR A 127 -0.60 -5.77 -13.58
C TYR A 127 0.66 -5.76 -12.74
N ASN A 128 1.76 -5.23 -13.29
CA ASN A 128 3.03 -5.07 -12.60
C ASN A 128 2.89 -4.06 -11.43
N PHE A 129 2.25 -4.49 -10.34
CA PHE A 129 2.36 -3.91 -9.01
C PHE A 129 3.40 -4.65 -8.15
N ARG A 130 4.04 -5.70 -8.70
CA ARG A 130 5.22 -6.38 -8.15
C ARG A 130 6.45 -5.48 -8.26
N ILE A 131 6.51 -4.42 -7.47
CA ILE A 131 7.75 -3.67 -7.24
C ILE A 131 8.56 -4.46 -6.20
N PHE A 132 9.48 -5.27 -6.73
CA PHE A 132 10.55 -6.06 -6.10
C PHE A 132 10.14 -7.17 -5.12
N ARG A 133 10.57 -8.40 -5.44
CA ARG A 133 10.72 -9.53 -4.51
C ARG A 133 12.17 -9.56 -4.05
#